data_AF-A0A450RX57-F1
#
_entry.id   AF-A0A450RX57-F1
#
_cell.length_a   1.000
_cell.length_b   1.000
_cell.length_c   1.000
_cell.angle_alpha   90.00
_cell.angle_beta   90.00
_cell.angle_gamma   90.00
#
_symmetry.space_group_name_H-M   'P 1'
#
loop_
_entity.id
_entity.type
_entity.pdbx_description
1 polymer ?
#
loop_
_entity_poly.entity_id
_entity_poly.type
_entity_poly.pdbx_seq_one_letter_code
_entity_poly.pdbx_strand_id
1 'polypeptide(L)'
;MIFVSIAEDKSEFAALKYGVDFRAADQSKVGNKPANLQHKELLIPPEIAEKPKELPAAFADIAAEFSRWLKEDEVTVLVSRVRPMDLNPLLKKNRESLLAMLILAFPEARWFFGTILGYDEPNADTEALDGFRVRHGLFNLFQPQQTPFFDGAGLRDWVRRRAKEDSETKKDAGYLPRREQLAIAMDEETYYAHLYAYTAYRFGFRSLAISARTAADAVLGPNASPVWRAPYVSLEDLYLNFPDGGGGLSDLGDRRKEFPALGKIQHRILMTSNHGTAGNLAKNARNRKYIAENGIRLLHKPHAGMLVVWEASGLGRRLRWGEGKVRRGVGEGYVWPPDWREIERIERKEKQDGDENKSGGHSSPGILLLIARCLIDRAKSMLPEGPSSVEEAVRGAVLVGDALELLGGKTPTAAAEALSLRHQFELYAEYGFIGVEKYIPLDARFQEIERDAKSIALWFGKQSERTALNIQINTVNQLVRILRAHNQFDEEQVCTNRARHLHNSLYMHRQPWRYVFLPLLRYSEFLFKSFSRFALAIFLWIGGLSGLFAWALHAYGGAPGKTQNIDALPFGNAIGTFFGTAPVTSYGHWAIALSVFAIVAGLAHLGIFISYLYTLVSRR
;
A
#
# COMPACT_ATOMS: atom_id res chain seq x y z
N MET A 1 -7.36 -26.57 9.92
CA MET A 1 -6.47 -26.48 8.74
C MET A 1 -7.02 -27.34 7.61
N ILE A 2 -6.97 -26.83 6.37
CA ILE A 2 -7.39 -27.55 5.16
C ILE A 2 -6.16 -27.91 4.33
N PHE A 3 -5.98 -29.20 4.03
CA PHE A 3 -5.01 -29.70 3.07
C PHE A 3 -5.67 -29.90 1.71
N VAL A 4 -5.11 -29.30 0.67
CA VAL A 4 -5.54 -29.48 -0.72
C VAL A 4 -4.43 -30.22 -1.47
N SER A 5 -4.69 -31.44 -1.90
CA SER A 5 -3.80 -32.18 -2.77
C SER A 5 -4.15 -31.89 -4.23
N ILE A 6 -3.17 -31.47 -5.02
CA ILE A 6 -3.31 -31.23 -6.45
C ILE A 6 -2.47 -32.26 -7.20
N ALA A 7 -3.11 -33.05 -8.06
CA ALA A 7 -2.45 -34.09 -8.84
C ALA A 7 -2.97 -34.16 -10.29
N GLU A 8 -2.23 -34.86 -11.14
CA GLU A 8 -2.64 -35.14 -12.53
C GLU A 8 -3.38 -36.47 -12.66
N ASP A 9 -3.06 -37.42 -11.79
CA ASP A 9 -3.69 -38.74 -11.74
C ASP A 9 -4.15 -39.05 -10.32
N LYS A 10 -5.25 -39.80 -10.19
CA LYS A 10 -5.78 -40.24 -8.89
C LYS A 10 -4.78 -41.07 -8.08
N SER A 11 -3.92 -41.84 -8.74
CA SER A 11 -2.87 -42.64 -8.10
C SER A 11 -1.84 -41.80 -7.35
N GLU A 12 -1.57 -40.56 -7.79
CA GLU A 12 -0.62 -39.65 -7.13
C GLU A 12 -1.15 -39.14 -5.77
N PHE A 13 -2.48 -39.11 -5.58
CA PHE A 13 -3.06 -38.71 -4.29
C PHE A 13 -2.67 -39.65 -3.16
N ALA A 14 -2.46 -40.95 -3.44
CA ALA A 14 -2.00 -41.90 -2.43
C ALA A 14 -0.66 -41.48 -1.82
N ALA A 15 0.28 -40.99 -2.64
CA ALA A 15 1.58 -40.49 -2.17
C ALA A 15 1.44 -39.19 -1.35
N LEU A 16 0.59 -38.26 -1.81
CA LEU A 16 0.34 -37.01 -1.09
C LEU A 16 -0.37 -37.23 0.25
N LYS A 17 -1.25 -38.23 0.33
CA LYS A 17 -1.99 -38.60 1.54
C LYS A 17 -1.05 -39.01 2.68
N TYR A 18 0.05 -39.73 2.39
CA TYR A 18 1.06 -40.03 3.41
C TYR A 18 1.66 -38.76 4.03
N GLY A 19 1.89 -37.71 3.23
CA GLY A 19 2.37 -36.41 3.73
C GLY A 19 1.35 -35.73 4.64
N VAL A 20 0.06 -35.81 4.28
CA VAL A 20 -1.05 -35.31 5.11
C VAL A 20 -1.15 -36.09 6.42
N ASP A 21 -1.13 -37.42 6.35
CA ASP A 21 -1.24 -38.31 7.51
C ASP A 21 -0.08 -38.10 8.49
N PHE A 22 1.14 -37.90 7.99
CA PHE A 22 2.30 -37.60 8.82
C PHE A 22 2.14 -36.27 9.58
N ARG A 23 1.70 -35.21 8.90
CA ARG A 23 1.44 -33.91 9.55
C ARG A 23 0.27 -33.98 10.54
N ALA A 24 -0.73 -34.80 10.24
CA ALA A 24 -1.87 -35.02 11.12
C ALA A 24 -1.49 -35.78 12.41
N ALA A 25 -0.44 -36.61 12.38
CA ALA A 25 0.06 -37.32 13.55
C ALA A 25 0.64 -36.37 14.63
N ASP A 26 1.20 -35.24 14.22
CA ASP A 26 1.78 -34.22 15.12
C ASP A 26 0.74 -33.25 15.70
N GLN A 27 -0.52 -33.28 15.23
CA GLN A 27 -1.56 -32.40 15.73
C GLN A 27 -2.25 -32.94 16.99
N SER A 28 -2.67 -32.03 17.87
CA SER A 28 -3.46 -32.38 19.05
C SER A 28 -4.77 -33.09 18.65
N LYS A 29 -5.06 -34.22 19.30
CA LYS A 29 -6.23 -35.05 18.99
C LYS A 29 -7.40 -34.68 19.90
N VAL A 30 -8.60 -34.59 19.32
CA VAL A 30 -9.87 -34.52 20.06
C VAL A 30 -10.68 -35.76 19.68
N GLY A 31 -10.93 -36.65 20.65
CA GLY A 31 -11.67 -37.90 20.41
C GLY A 31 -11.00 -38.84 19.38
N ASN A 32 -9.68 -39.06 19.50
CA ASN A 32 -8.86 -39.90 18.61
C ASN A 32 -8.75 -39.45 17.14
N LYS A 33 -9.33 -38.31 16.76
CA LYS A 33 -9.11 -37.68 15.45
C LYS A 33 -8.23 -36.42 15.63
N PRO A 34 -7.33 -36.12 14.68
CA PRO A 34 -6.68 -34.81 14.65
C PRO A 34 -7.76 -33.74 14.60
N ALA A 35 -7.73 -32.79 15.53
CA ALA A 35 -8.76 -31.76 15.60
C ALA A 35 -8.70 -30.88 14.34
N ASN A 36 -9.83 -30.74 13.65
CA ASN A 36 -10.05 -29.74 12.59
C ASN A 36 -9.15 -29.87 11.32
N LEU A 37 -8.71 -31.08 10.96
CA LEU A 37 -8.01 -31.31 9.70
C LEU A 37 -8.98 -31.78 8.60
N GLN A 38 -9.11 -31.00 7.53
CA GLN A 38 -9.84 -31.41 6.33
C GLN A 38 -8.86 -31.72 5.19
N HIS A 39 -9.12 -32.78 4.42
CA HIS A 39 -8.36 -33.09 3.21
C HIS A 39 -9.29 -32.99 2.00
N LYS A 40 -8.86 -32.23 1.00
CA LYS A 40 -9.52 -32.04 -0.30
C LYS A 40 -8.56 -32.51 -1.39
N GLU A 41 -9.12 -33.13 -2.42
CA GLU A 41 -8.38 -33.55 -3.61
C GLU A 41 -8.89 -32.75 -4.80
N LEU A 42 -7.96 -32.18 -5.56
CA LEU A 42 -8.25 -31.45 -6.78
C LEU A 42 -7.45 -32.09 -7.92
N LEU A 43 -8.17 -32.76 -8.82
CA LEU A 43 -7.59 -33.30 -10.04
C LEU A 43 -7.50 -32.18 -11.07
N ILE A 44 -6.28 -31.86 -11.51
CA ILE A 44 -6.05 -30.94 -12.64
C ILE A 44 -5.53 -31.83 -13.76
N PRO A 45 -6.43 -32.33 -14.62
CA PRO A 45 -6.06 -33.35 -15.57
C PRO A 45 -5.27 -32.71 -16.73
N PRO A 46 -4.34 -33.44 -17.35
CA PRO A 46 -3.41 -32.89 -18.33
C PRO A 46 -4.11 -32.30 -19.56
N GLU A 47 -5.35 -32.70 -19.86
CA GLU A 47 -6.15 -32.24 -21.00
C GLU A 47 -6.50 -30.74 -20.92
N ILE A 48 -6.40 -30.10 -19.74
CA ILE A 48 -6.49 -28.64 -19.62
C ILE A 48 -5.37 -27.97 -20.44
N ALA A 49 -4.21 -28.63 -20.59
CA ALA A 49 -3.12 -28.19 -21.46
C ALA A 49 -3.46 -28.30 -22.96
N GLU A 50 -4.31 -29.26 -23.34
CA GLU A 50 -4.73 -29.48 -24.73
C GLU A 50 -5.80 -28.48 -25.18
N LYS A 51 -6.49 -27.81 -24.24
CA LYS A 51 -7.55 -26.83 -24.53
C LYS A 51 -7.28 -25.47 -23.88
N PRO A 52 -6.34 -24.67 -24.43
CA PRO A 52 -5.99 -23.33 -23.95
C PRO A 52 -7.17 -22.38 -23.68
N LYS A 53 -8.26 -22.52 -24.43
CA LYS A 53 -9.46 -21.66 -24.31
C LYS A 53 -10.27 -21.94 -23.04
N GLU A 54 -10.12 -23.13 -22.44
CA GLU A 54 -10.84 -23.54 -21.22
C GLU A 54 -10.08 -23.12 -19.94
N LEU A 55 -8.80 -22.74 -20.04
CA LEU A 55 -7.97 -22.34 -18.90
C LEU A 55 -8.59 -21.23 -18.02
N PRO A 56 -9.14 -20.12 -18.58
CA PRO A 56 -9.81 -19.11 -17.76
C PRO A 56 -11.02 -19.62 -16.99
N ALA A 57 -11.80 -20.52 -17.58
CA ALA A 57 -12.98 -21.11 -16.95
C ALA A 57 -12.56 -22.07 -15.82
N ALA A 58 -11.60 -22.96 -16.10
CA ALA A 58 -11.03 -23.86 -15.10
C ALA A 58 -10.43 -23.07 -13.91
N PHE A 59 -9.71 -21.97 -14.18
CA PHE A 59 -9.24 -21.08 -13.13
C PHE A 59 -10.38 -20.49 -12.30
N ALA A 60 -11.44 -19.97 -12.94
CA ALA A 60 -12.55 -19.36 -12.23
C ALA A 60 -13.25 -20.35 -11.28
N ASP A 61 -13.49 -21.58 -11.75
CA ASP A 61 -14.14 -22.64 -10.96
C ASP A 61 -13.27 -23.03 -9.76
N ILE A 62 -11.98 -23.29 -9.98
CA ILE A 62 -11.04 -23.65 -8.91
C ILE A 62 -10.85 -22.48 -7.93
N ALA A 63 -10.77 -21.26 -8.44
CA ALA A 63 -10.58 -20.07 -7.62
C ALA A 63 -11.79 -19.80 -6.71
N ALA A 64 -13.01 -20.10 -7.16
CA ALA A 64 -14.21 -20.01 -6.33
C ALA A 64 -14.14 -20.98 -5.14
N GLU A 65 -13.74 -22.23 -5.38
CA GLU A 65 -13.55 -23.24 -4.34
C GLU A 65 -12.43 -22.88 -3.35
N PHE A 66 -11.27 -22.46 -3.86
CA PHE A 66 -10.17 -21.98 -3.02
C PHE A 66 -10.59 -20.79 -2.14
N SER A 67 -11.33 -19.84 -2.72
CA SER A 67 -11.84 -18.69 -1.97
C SER A 67 -12.79 -19.10 -0.85
N ARG A 68 -13.58 -20.16 -1.05
CA ARG A 68 -14.45 -20.74 -0.02
C ARG A 68 -13.62 -21.37 1.10
N TRP A 69 -12.65 -22.22 0.77
CA TRP A 69 -11.79 -22.87 1.76
C TRP A 69 -10.98 -21.88 2.59
N LEU A 70 -10.48 -20.81 1.98
CA LEU A 70 -9.71 -19.76 2.66
C LEU A 70 -10.54 -18.84 3.58
N LYS A 71 -11.87 -18.91 3.49
CA LYS A 71 -12.78 -18.29 4.47
C LYS A 71 -13.05 -19.21 5.65
N GLU A 72 -12.95 -20.53 5.45
CA GLU A 72 -13.18 -21.54 6.49
C GLU A 72 -11.94 -21.69 7.39
N ASP A 73 -10.74 -21.77 6.81
CA ASP A 73 -9.51 -22.06 7.57
C ASP A 73 -8.24 -21.73 6.76
N GLU A 74 -7.07 -21.95 7.37
CA GLU A 74 -5.78 -21.93 6.69
C GLU A 74 -5.66 -23.07 5.68
N VAL A 75 -5.24 -22.75 4.45
CA VAL A 75 -5.10 -23.72 3.36
C VAL A 75 -3.62 -24.01 3.08
N THR A 76 -3.28 -25.29 3.14
CA THR A 76 -1.99 -25.83 2.68
C THR A 76 -2.20 -26.68 1.44
N VAL A 77 -1.51 -26.33 0.36
CA VAL A 77 -1.58 -26.99 -0.93
C VAL A 77 -0.35 -27.87 -1.14
N LEU A 78 -0.58 -29.14 -1.42
CA LEU A 78 0.43 -30.11 -1.80
C LEU A 78 0.26 -30.46 -3.27
N VAL A 79 1.23 -30.10 -4.11
CA VAL A 79 1.21 -30.38 -5.53
C VAL A 79 2.11 -31.60 -5.80
N SER A 80 1.57 -32.65 -6.42
CA SER A 80 2.27 -33.92 -6.64
C SER A 80 3.59 -33.75 -7.40
N ARG A 81 3.53 -33.06 -8.54
CA ARG A 81 4.65 -32.76 -9.42
C ARG A 81 4.57 -31.36 -10.02
N VAL A 82 5.70 -30.73 -10.27
CA VAL A 82 5.80 -29.41 -10.90
C VAL A 82 7.03 -29.30 -11.79
N ARG A 83 6.92 -28.58 -12.90
CA ARG A 83 8.06 -28.04 -13.68
C ARG A 83 8.28 -26.57 -13.33
N PRO A 84 9.23 -26.22 -12.43
CA PRO A 84 9.37 -24.85 -11.93
C PRO A 84 9.71 -23.82 -13.00
N MET A 85 10.39 -24.25 -14.07
CA MET A 85 10.79 -23.38 -15.17
C MET A 85 9.60 -22.92 -16.01
N ASP A 86 8.53 -23.72 -16.02
CA ASP A 86 7.30 -23.51 -16.79
C ASP A 86 6.21 -22.77 -15.99
N LEU A 87 6.47 -22.40 -14.72
CA LEU A 87 5.55 -21.68 -13.84
C LEU A 87 5.36 -20.22 -14.29
N ASN A 88 4.68 -20.04 -15.42
CA ASN A 88 4.41 -18.75 -16.04
C ASN A 88 2.91 -18.66 -16.36
N PRO A 89 2.16 -17.72 -15.74
CA PRO A 89 0.71 -17.64 -15.90
C PRO A 89 0.28 -17.19 -17.31
N LEU A 90 1.21 -16.66 -18.12
CA LEU A 90 0.92 -16.14 -19.45
C LEU A 90 1.11 -17.17 -20.56
N LEU A 91 1.75 -18.31 -20.27
CA LEU A 91 1.80 -19.41 -21.22
C LEU A 91 0.39 -19.99 -21.34
N LYS A 92 -0.04 -20.28 -22.58
CA LYS A 92 -1.42 -20.74 -22.84
C LYS A 92 -1.54 -22.26 -22.92
N LYS A 93 -0.48 -23.01 -22.56
CA LYS A 93 -0.28 -24.37 -23.07
C LYS A 93 -0.01 -25.43 -22.01
N ASN A 94 -0.05 -25.11 -20.71
CA ASN A 94 0.31 -26.11 -19.69
C ASN A 94 -0.40 -25.94 -18.34
N ARG A 95 -0.42 -27.02 -17.57
CA ARG A 95 -0.92 -27.08 -16.19
C ARG A 95 -0.17 -26.11 -15.27
N GLU A 96 1.11 -25.91 -15.52
CA GLU A 96 1.98 -25.00 -14.78
C GLU A 96 1.51 -23.54 -14.88
N SER A 97 0.87 -23.16 -16.00
CA SER A 97 0.23 -21.85 -16.15
C SER A 97 -0.94 -21.70 -15.20
N LEU A 98 -1.80 -22.72 -15.09
CA LEU A 98 -2.91 -22.73 -14.13
C LEU A 98 -2.39 -22.67 -12.69
N LEU A 99 -1.37 -23.47 -12.35
CA LEU A 99 -0.72 -23.43 -11.04
C LEU A 99 -0.14 -22.04 -10.76
N ALA A 100 0.55 -21.44 -11.72
CA ALA A 100 1.08 -20.08 -11.61
C ALA A 100 -0.03 -19.03 -11.38
N MET A 101 -1.17 -19.16 -12.09
CA MET A 101 -2.34 -18.30 -11.87
C MET A 101 -2.87 -18.45 -10.43
N LEU A 102 -3.01 -19.67 -9.93
CA LEU A 102 -3.50 -19.94 -8.56
C LEU A 102 -2.51 -19.44 -7.50
N ILE A 103 -1.21 -19.64 -7.69
CA ILE A 103 -0.15 -19.14 -6.78
C ILE A 103 -0.23 -17.61 -6.65
N LEU A 104 -0.47 -16.90 -7.75
CA LEU A 104 -0.63 -15.44 -7.73
C LEU A 104 -1.99 -15.00 -7.15
N ALA A 105 -3.06 -15.77 -7.36
CA ALA A 105 -4.41 -15.46 -6.88
C ALA A 105 -4.63 -15.74 -5.38
N PHE A 106 -3.81 -16.63 -4.79
CA PHE A 106 -3.96 -17.10 -3.41
C PHE A 106 -2.67 -16.93 -2.59
N PRO A 107 -2.28 -15.68 -2.28
CA PRO A 107 -1.07 -15.40 -1.52
C PRO A 107 -1.13 -15.87 -0.05
N GLU A 108 -2.31 -16.20 0.47
CA GLU A 108 -2.48 -16.84 1.79
C GLU A 108 -2.25 -18.34 1.79
N ALA A 109 -2.33 -19.00 0.64
CA ALA A 109 -2.18 -20.44 0.59
C ALA A 109 -0.70 -20.80 0.73
N ARG A 110 -0.42 -21.87 1.49
CA ARG A 110 0.93 -22.41 1.62
C ARG A 110 1.14 -23.46 0.54
N TRP A 111 2.05 -23.22 -0.39
CA TRP A 111 2.29 -24.11 -1.53
C TRP A 111 3.54 -24.95 -1.32
N PHE A 112 3.41 -26.26 -1.43
CA PHE A 112 4.51 -27.21 -1.38
C PHE A 112 4.46 -28.17 -2.56
N PHE A 113 5.63 -28.55 -3.06
CA PHE A 113 5.77 -29.40 -4.24
C PHE A 113 6.47 -30.72 -3.88
N GLY A 114 5.85 -31.83 -4.27
CA GLY A 114 6.39 -33.18 -4.04
C GLY A 114 7.58 -33.46 -4.94
N THR A 115 7.32 -33.73 -6.22
CA THR A 115 8.35 -34.03 -7.23
C THR A 115 8.65 -32.79 -8.07
N ILE A 116 9.93 -32.49 -8.26
CA ILE A 116 10.38 -31.39 -9.12
C ILE A 116 10.97 -31.98 -10.39
N LEU A 117 10.38 -31.61 -11.51
CA LEU A 117 10.74 -32.07 -12.84
C LEU A 117 11.67 -31.05 -13.53
N GLY A 118 12.34 -31.49 -14.60
CA GLY A 118 13.19 -30.65 -15.44
C GLY A 118 14.70 -30.89 -15.28
N TYR A 119 15.14 -31.74 -14.34
CA TYR A 119 16.57 -32.06 -14.17
C TYR A 119 17.18 -32.81 -15.36
N ASP A 120 16.38 -33.60 -16.06
CA ASP A 120 16.82 -34.42 -17.19
C ASP A 120 16.85 -33.66 -18.52
N GLU A 121 16.49 -32.36 -18.52
CA GLU A 121 16.50 -31.55 -19.72
C GLU A 121 17.94 -31.18 -20.13
N PRO A 122 18.29 -31.18 -21.44
CA PRO A 122 19.67 -30.97 -21.90
C PRO A 122 20.31 -29.65 -21.44
N ASN A 123 19.49 -28.64 -21.18
CA ASN A 123 19.89 -27.30 -20.74
C ASN A 123 19.29 -26.93 -19.38
N ALA A 124 19.06 -27.93 -18.52
CA ALA A 124 18.48 -27.71 -17.20
C ALA A 124 19.35 -26.76 -16.36
N ASP A 125 18.74 -25.68 -15.87
CA ASP A 125 19.34 -24.81 -14.85
C ASP A 125 19.21 -25.51 -13.48
N THR A 126 20.10 -26.48 -13.25
CA THR A 126 20.09 -27.33 -12.05
C THR A 126 20.24 -26.53 -10.77
N GLU A 127 21.03 -25.45 -10.78
CA GLU A 127 21.17 -24.56 -9.62
C GLU A 127 19.84 -23.85 -9.29
N ALA A 128 19.13 -23.35 -10.31
CA ALA A 128 17.82 -22.76 -10.10
C ALA A 128 16.79 -23.79 -9.60
N LEU A 129 16.79 -25.01 -10.15
CA LEU A 129 15.91 -26.10 -9.73
C LEU A 129 16.19 -26.53 -8.28
N ASP A 130 17.45 -26.64 -7.88
CA ASP A 130 17.86 -26.93 -6.51
C ASP A 130 17.44 -25.81 -5.57
N GLY A 131 17.67 -24.55 -5.97
CA GLY A 131 17.21 -23.38 -5.23
C GLY A 131 15.69 -23.30 -5.10
N PHE A 132 14.92 -23.80 -6.08
CA PHE A 132 13.46 -23.93 -5.99
C PHE A 132 13.08 -25.06 -5.03
N ARG A 133 13.69 -26.24 -5.18
CA ARG A 133 13.45 -27.42 -4.34
C ARG A 133 13.69 -27.13 -2.87
N VAL A 134 14.81 -26.50 -2.56
CA VAL A 134 15.17 -26.14 -1.19
C VAL A 134 14.09 -25.24 -0.57
N ARG A 135 13.53 -24.28 -1.32
CA ARG A 135 12.58 -23.29 -0.77
C ARG A 135 11.09 -23.70 -0.81
N HIS A 136 10.70 -24.54 -1.76
CA HIS A 136 9.29 -24.85 -2.02
C HIS A 136 8.99 -26.36 -2.05
N GLY A 137 10.00 -27.22 -1.95
CA GLY A 137 9.82 -28.67 -1.89
C GLY A 137 9.13 -29.12 -0.60
N LEU A 138 8.71 -30.39 -0.60
CA LEU A 138 7.93 -31.00 0.49
C LEU A 138 8.60 -30.92 1.87
N PHE A 139 9.93 -30.88 1.95
CA PHE A 139 10.64 -30.71 3.22
C PHE A 139 10.22 -29.45 3.99
N ASN A 140 9.81 -28.38 3.29
CA ASN A 140 9.37 -27.14 3.92
C ASN A 140 8.02 -27.27 4.63
N LEU A 141 7.26 -28.35 4.39
CA LEU A 141 6.04 -28.65 5.14
C LEU A 141 6.31 -28.86 6.64
N PHE A 142 7.51 -29.33 6.96
CA PHE A 142 7.95 -29.62 8.33
C PHE A 142 8.66 -28.45 9.02
N GLN A 143 8.91 -27.36 8.29
CA GLN A 143 9.47 -26.15 8.88
C GLN A 143 8.42 -25.42 9.75
N PRO A 144 8.84 -24.63 10.75
CA PRO A 144 7.92 -23.82 11.56
C PRO A 144 7.02 -22.97 10.67
N GLN A 145 5.76 -22.89 11.06
CA GLN A 145 4.75 -22.20 10.27
C GLN A 145 5.12 -20.72 10.07
N GLN A 146 5.24 -20.32 8.81
CA GLN A 146 5.45 -18.94 8.40
C GLN A 146 4.23 -18.43 7.66
N THR A 147 3.95 -17.15 7.81
CA THR A 147 2.90 -16.46 7.07
C THR A 147 3.28 -16.32 5.58
N PRO A 148 2.50 -16.87 4.63
CA PRO A 148 2.83 -16.81 3.19
C PRO A 148 2.49 -15.46 2.54
N PHE A 149 1.72 -14.60 3.23
CA PHE A 149 1.15 -13.34 2.71
C PHE A 149 2.15 -12.39 2.07
N PHE A 150 3.39 -12.34 2.56
CA PHE A 150 4.39 -11.38 2.08
C PHE A 150 5.50 -12.03 1.26
N ASP A 151 5.23 -13.22 0.73
CA ASP A 151 6.10 -13.96 -0.18
C ASP A 151 7.50 -14.21 0.38
N GLY A 152 7.64 -14.43 1.69
CA GLY A 152 8.93 -14.64 2.33
C GLY A 152 9.79 -15.71 1.63
N ALA A 153 9.17 -16.83 1.23
CA ALA A 153 9.86 -17.90 0.49
C ALA A 153 10.18 -17.53 -0.97
N GLY A 154 9.47 -16.56 -1.55
CA GLY A 154 9.70 -16.05 -2.92
C GLY A 154 9.05 -16.86 -4.04
N LEU A 155 7.94 -17.56 -3.76
CA LEU A 155 7.26 -18.35 -4.78
C LEU A 155 6.53 -17.44 -5.79
N ARG A 156 5.87 -16.38 -5.34
CA ARG A 156 5.21 -15.43 -6.25
C ARG A 156 6.23 -14.63 -7.03
N ASP A 157 7.32 -14.20 -6.39
CA ASP A 157 8.44 -13.58 -7.09
C ASP A 157 9.08 -14.51 -8.13
N TRP A 158 9.16 -15.82 -7.86
CA TRP A 158 9.57 -16.82 -8.85
C TRP A 158 8.63 -16.86 -10.05
N VAL A 159 7.32 -16.92 -9.84
CA VAL A 159 6.33 -16.92 -10.94
C VAL A 159 6.44 -15.63 -11.77
N ARG A 160 6.56 -14.47 -11.11
CA ARG A 160 6.77 -13.17 -11.79
C ARG A 160 8.07 -13.16 -12.59
N ARG A 161 9.13 -13.79 -12.07
CA ARG A 161 10.41 -13.96 -12.77
C ARG A 161 10.26 -14.71 -14.07
N ARG A 162 9.64 -15.89 -14.01
CA ARG A 162 9.45 -16.74 -15.19
C ARG A 162 8.65 -16.02 -16.26
N ALA A 163 7.56 -15.34 -15.89
CA ALA A 163 6.82 -14.50 -16.84
C ALA A 163 7.66 -13.40 -17.50
N LYS A 164 8.56 -12.77 -16.73
CA LYS A 164 9.38 -11.64 -17.19
C LYS A 164 10.57 -12.04 -18.06
N GLU A 165 11.15 -13.21 -17.81
CA GLU A 165 12.36 -13.69 -18.50
C GLU A 165 12.03 -14.57 -19.72
N ASP A 166 10.84 -15.16 -19.76
CA ASP A 166 10.37 -15.98 -20.88
C ASP A 166 10.27 -15.16 -22.18
N SER A 167 10.80 -15.69 -23.29
CA SER A 167 10.88 -14.98 -24.55
C SER A 167 9.52 -14.68 -25.19
N GLU A 168 8.50 -15.51 -24.95
CA GLU A 168 7.15 -15.30 -25.47
C GLU A 168 6.40 -14.24 -24.66
N THR A 169 6.61 -14.21 -23.34
CA THR A 169 5.79 -13.38 -22.43
C THR A 169 6.50 -12.14 -21.88
N LYS A 170 7.82 -11.99 -22.09
CA LYS A 170 8.63 -10.85 -21.59
C LYS A 170 8.05 -9.48 -21.96
N LYS A 171 7.50 -9.31 -23.16
CA LYS A 171 6.87 -8.04 -23.58
C LYS A 171 5.64 -7.72 -22.73
N ASP A 172 4.89 -8.76 -22.37
CA ASP A 172 3.66 -8.61 -21.62
C ASP A 172 3.88 -8.49 -20.11
N ALA A 173 4.91 -9.14 -19.57
CA ALA A 173 5.24 -9.17 -18.14
C ALA A 173 6.45 -8.31 -17.75
N GLY A 174 7.08 -7.59 -18.69
CA GLY A 174 8.29 -6.79 -18.46
C GLY A 174 8.14 -5.74 -17.35
N TYR A 175 6.91 -5.24 -17.16
CA TYR A 175 6.56 -4.27 -16.13
C TYR A 175 6.38 -4.87 -14.73
N LEU A 176 6.27 -6.20 -14.59
CA LEU A 176 6.01 -6.82 -13.31
C LEU A 176 7.16 -6.50 -12.34
N PRO A 177 6.86 -5.98 -11.15
CA PRO A 177 7.87 -5.67 -10.16
C PRO A 177 8.46 -6.96 -9.57
N ARG A 178 9.73 -6.90 -9.19
CA ARG A 178 10.45 -8.01 -8.54
C ARG A 178 10.81 -7.64 -7.11
N ARG A 179 10.89 -8.65 -6.25
CA ARG A 179 11.23 -8.53 -4.82
C ARG A 179 12.36 -9.50 -4.50
N GLU A 180 13.57 -9.13 -4.86
CA GLU A 180 14.70 -10.07 -4.83
C GLU A 180 15.21 -10.30 -3.40
N GLN A 181 15.09 -9.28 -2.56
CA GLN A 181 15.61 -9.25 -1.20
C GLN A 181 14.56 -9.65 -0.17
N LEU A 182 15.02 -10.28 0.93
CA LEU A 182 14.20 -10.66 2.07
C LEU A 182 14.32 -9.60 3.17
N ALA A 183 13.20 -9.25 3.80
CA ALA A 183 13.11 -8.50 5.03
C ALA A 183 12.42 -9.34 6.12
N ILE A 184 12.64 -8.97 7.37
CA ILE A 184 11.94 -9.59 8.50
C ILE A 184 11.31 -8.52 9.38
N ALA A 185 10.17 -8.85 9.96
CA ALA A 185 9.58 -8.10 11.05
C ALA A 185 9.45 -9.02 12.27
N MET A 186 10.01 -8.62 13.40
CA MET A 186 9.99 -9.40 14.64
C MET A 186 9.27 -8.63 15.72
N ASP A 187 8.17 -9.19 16.21
CA ASP A 187 7.36 -8.59 17.28
C ASP A 187 6.50 -9.69 17.91
N GLU A 188 6.46 -9.79 19.25
CA GLU A 188 5.56 -10.73 19.92
C GLU A 188 4.08 -10.38 19.70
N GLU A 189 3.79 -9.10 19.46
CA GLU A 189 2.46 -8.63 19.09
C GLU A 189 2.23 -8.87 17.58
N THR A 190 1.47 -9.92 17.26
CA THR A 190 1.24 -10.38 15.88
C THR A 190 0.81 -9.26 14.92
N TYR A 191 -0.02 -8.31 15.36
CA TYR A 191 -0.48 -7.20 14.52
C TYR A 191 0.65 -6.22 14.18
N TYR A 192 1.60 -5.95 15.09
CA TYR A 192 2.79 -5.16 14.78
C TYR A 192 3.72 -5.91 13.83
N ALA A 193 3.95 -7.21 14.07
CA ALA A 193 4.74 -8.05 13.17
C ALA A 193 4.18 -8.03 11.73
N HIS A 194 2.85 -8.14 11.58
CA HIS A 194 2.17 -8.08 10.29
C HIS A 194 2.26 -6.69 9.64
N LEU A 195 2.01 -5.61 10.38
CA LEU A 195 2.11 -4.26 9.82
C LEU A 195 3.54 -3.96 9.35
N TYR A 196 4.55 -4.31 10.14
CA TYR A 196 5.95 -4.08 9.78
C TYR A 196 6.41 -4.97 8.63
N ALA A 197 6.00 -6.25 8.59
CA ALA A 197 6.27 -7.11 7.45
C ALA A 197 5.60 -6.57 6.18
N TYR A 198 4.35 -6.11 6.28
CA TYR A 198 3.64 -5.46 5.18
C TYR A 198 4.35 -4.18 4.75
N THR A 199 4.84 -3.37 5.70
CA THR A 199 5.61 -2.16 5.39
C THR A 199 6.81 -2.52 4.51
N ALA A 200 7.62 -3.51 4.89
CA ALA A 200 8.74 -3.95 4.04
C ALA A 200 8.24 -4.51 2.68
N TYR A 201 7.15 -5.29 2.68
CA TYR A 201 6.56 -5.84 1.46
C TYR A 201 6.11 -4.77 0.46
N ARG A 202 5.50 -3.72 1.00
CA ARG A 202 5.01 -2.54 0.31
C ARG A 202 6.14 -1.77 -0.36
N PHE A 203 7.34 -1.81 0.21
CA PHE A 203 8.54 -1.15 -0.34
C PHE A 203 9.46 -2.13 -1.09
N GLY A 204 8.95 -3.26 -1.57
CA GLY A 204 9.64 -4.08 -2.56
C GLY A 204 10.51 -5.20 -2.01
N PHE A 205 10.34 -5.57 -0.74
CA PHE A 205 10.99 -6.74 -0.16
C PHE A 205 10.02 -7.93 -0.13
N ARG A 206 10.53 -9.15 -0.26
CA ARG A 206 9.83 -10.29 0.34
C ARG A 206 9.91 -10.13 1.84
N SER A 207 8.91 -10.54 2.61
CA SER A 207 9.01 -10.41 4.06
C SER A 207 8.43 -11.57 4.85
N LEU A 208 8.90 -11.69 6.09
CA LEU A 208 8.40 -12.62 7.09
C LEU A 208 7.94 -11.83 8.31
N ALA A 209 6.71 -12.09 8.75
CA ALA A 209 6.21 -11.65 10.04
C ALA A 209 6.52 -12.75 11.07
N ILE A 210 7.39 -12.45 12.02
CA ILE A 210 7.89 -13.39 13.03
C ILE A 210 7.37 -12.94 14.39
N SER A 211 6.39 -13.67 14.92
CA SER A 211 5.84 -13.47 16.27
C SER A 211 6.08 -14.62 17.23
N ALA A 212 6.87 -15.61 16.80
CA ALA A 212 7.22 -16.79 17.56
C ALA A 212 8.73 -17.06 17.49
N ARG A 213 9.28 -17.58 18.58
CA ARG A 213 10.68 -17.95 18.71
C ARG A 213 11.07 -19.05 17.75
N THR A 214 10.23 -20.07 17.61
CA THR A 214 10.44 -21.17 16.66
C THR A 214 10.62 -20.67 15.22
N ALA A 215 9.84 -19.66 14.82
CA ALA A 215 10.00 -18.98 13.55
C ALA A 215 11.31 -18.18 13.47
N ALA A 216 11.66 -17.46 14.53
CA ALA A 216 12.92 -16.71 14.61
C ALA A 216 14.15 -17.63 14.52
N ASP A 217 14.16 -18.76 15.22
CA ASP A 217 15.27 -19.73 15.19
C ASP A 217 15.45 -20.35 13.80
N ALA A 218 14.35 -20.67 13.10
CA ALA A 218 14.40 -21.22 11.75
C ALA A 218 14.99 -20.25 10.72
N VAL A 219 14.85 -18.94 10.94
CA VAL A 219 15.27 -17.89 10.00
C VAL A 219 16.62 -17.27 10.40
N LEU A 220 16.89 -17.11 11.70
CA LEU A 220 17.99 -16.32 12.23
C LEU A 220 18.91 -17.05 13.20
N GLY A 221 18.50 -18.22 13.68
CA GLY A 221 19.24 -19.00 14.66
C GLY A 221 20.55 -19.57 14.10
N PRO A 222 21.37 -20.24 14.94
CA PRO A 222 22.65 -20.82 14.52
C PRO A 222 22.48 -21.89 13.43
N ASN A 223 21.35 -22.61 13.48
CA ASN A 223 20.96 -23.63 12.52
C ASN A 223 19.88 -23.12 11.54
N ALA A 224 19.86 -21.81 11.28
CA ALA A 224 18.91 -21.21 10.36
C ALA A 224 18.92 -21.94 9.02
N SER A 225 17.73 -22.21 8.50
CA SER A 225 17.58 -22.94 7.25
C SER A 225 18.22 -22.14 6.10
N PRO A 226 19.05 -22.78 5.24
CA PRO A 226 19.67 -22.10 4.11
C PRO A 226 18.64 -21.54 3.11
N VAL A 227 17.39 -22.01 3.21
CA VAL A 227 16.20 -21.55 2.46
C VAL A 227 16.04 -20.04 2.45
N TRP A 228 16.26 -19.38 3.59
CA TRP A 228 15.81 -18.01 3.78
C TRP A 228 16.78 -16.96 3.20
N ARG A 229 18.05 -17.33 2.96
CA ARG A 229 19.16 -16.38 2.75
C ARG A 229 19.25 -15.35 3.90
N ALA A 230 20.31 -14.55 3.95
CA ALA A 230 20.42 -13.51 4.96
C ALA A 230 19.41 -12.38 4.67
N PRO A 231 18.55 -11.97 5.62
CA PRO A 231 17.68 -10.81 5.44
C PRO A 231 18.48 -9.52 5.25
N TYR A 232 17.98 -8.62 4.41
CA TYR A 232 18.59 -7.33 4.12
C TYR A 232 18.13 -6.23 5.08
N VAL A 233 16.86 -6.30 5.49
CA VAL A 233 16.22 -5.36 6.42
C VAL A 233 15.59 -6.12 7.58
N SER A 234 15.73 -5.60 8.80
CA SER A 234 14.94 -6.03 9.96
C SER A 234 14.22 -4.87 10.62
N LEU A 235 12.94 -5.10 10.95
CA LEU A 235 12.09 -4.25 11.77
C LEU A 235 11.81 -5.06 13.05
N GLU A 236 12.39 -4.70 14.18
CA GLU A 236 12.37 -5.55 15.38
C GLU A 236 11.85 -4.77 16.58
N ASP A 237 11.04 -5.40 17.43
CA ASP A 237 10.76 -4.83 18.75
C ASP A 237 12.02 -4.87 19.64
N LEU A 238 12.27 -3.79 20.37
CA LEU A 238 13.40 -3.69 21.29
C LEU A 238 13.21 -4.58 22.53
N TYR A 239 11.99 -4.76 22.99
CA TYR A 239 11.64 -5.55 24.17
C TYR A 239 11.09 -6.93 23.85
N LEU A 240 11.36 -7.41 22.62
CA LEU A 240 10.98 -8.71 22.09
C LEU A 240 10.95 -9.82 23.15
N ASN A 241 9.80 -10.44 23.30
CA ASN A 241 9.59 -11.55 24.23
C ASN A 241 8.56 -12.53 23.66
N PHE A 242 9.05 -13.49 22.88
CA PHE A 242 8.17 -14.42 22.17
C PHE A 242 7.35 -15.31 23.14
N PRO A 243 6.08 -15.60 22.80
CA PRO A 243 5.18 -16.35 23.66
C PRO A 243 5.56 -17.83 23.82
N ASP A 244 6.23 -18.41 22.81
CA ASP A 244 6.66 -19.83 22.77
C ASP A 244 8.08 -20.04 23.33
N GLY A 245 8.72 -19.00 23.88
CA GLY A 245 9.98 -19.11 24.63
C GLY A 245 11.03 -18.05 24.27
N GLY A 246 12.16 -18.05 25.00
CA GLY A 246 13.25 -17.09 24.76
C GLY A 246 13.10 -15.76 25.48
N GLY A 247 12.86 -15.80 26.80
CA GLY A 247 12.89 -14.60 27.64
C GLY A 247 14.26 -13.93 27.63
N GLY A 248 14.29 -12.59 27.69
CA GLY A 248 15.54 -11.83 27.81
C GLY A 248 16.11 -11.26 26.51
N LEU A 249 15.45 -11.43 25.36
CA LEU A 249 15.91 -10.88 24.07
C LEU A 249 15.95 -9.35 24.02
N SER A 250 15.48 -8.65 25.06
CA SER A 250 15.70 -7.21 25.20
C SER A 250 17.16 -6.80 25.38
N ASP A 251 18.09 -7.70 25.76
CA ASP A 251 19.53 -7.41 25.70
C ASP A 251 20.04 -7.70 24.28
N LEU A 252 20.44 -6.65 23.56
CA LEU A 252 20.83 -6.77 22.14
C LEU A 252 22.12 -7.57 21.95
N GLY A 253 22.99 -7.62 22.96
CA GLY A 253 24.21 -8.40 22.93
C GLY A 253 23.91 -9.90 22.97
N ASP A 254 23.03 -10.32 23.87
CA ASP A 254 22.62 -11.71 23.99
C ASP A 254 21.70 -12.14 22.84
N ARG A 255 20.78 -11.26 22.42
CA ARG A 255 19.96 -11.46 21.21
C ARG A 255 20.83 -11.77 19.98
N ARG A 256 21.97 -11.10 19.80
CA ARG A 256 22.89 -11.37 18.68
C ARG A 256 23.54 -12.75 18.78
N LYS A 257 23.86 -13.24 19.98
CA LYS A 257 24.44 -14.58 20.16
C LYS A 257 23.43 -15.66 19.78
N GLU A 258 22.18 -15.45 20.19
CA GLU A 258 21.08 -16.36 19.88
C GLU A 258 20.68 -16.29 18.40
N PHE A 259 20.71 -15.11 17.81
CA PHE A 259 20.39 -14.86 16.41
C PHE A 259 21.58 -14.29 15.64
N PRO A 260 22.60 -15.11 15.33
CA PRO A 260 23.83 -14.64 14.70
C PRO A 260 23.59 -13.98 13.33
N ALA A 261 22.52 -14.36 12.63
CA ALA A 261 22.13 -13.74 11.36
C ALA A 261 21.84 -12.24 11.49
N LEU A 262 21.36 -11.76 12.65
CA LEU A 262 21.14 -10.33 12.89
C LEU A 262 22.42 -9.49 12.76
N GLY A 263 23.59 -10.11 12.99
CA GLY A 263 24.88 -9.44 12.80
C GLY A 263 25.25 -9.19 11.33
N LYS A 264 24.55 -9.84 10.39
CA LYS A 264 24.80 -9.75 8.94
C LYS A 264 23.78 -8.85 8.22
N ILE A 265 22.71 -8.44 8.91
CA ILE A 265 21.64 -7.61 8.33
C ILE A 265 22.14 -6.17 8.13
N GLN A 266 22.02 -5.66 6.91
CA GLN A 266 22.56 -4.36 6.54
C GLN A 266 21.79 -3.19 7.16
N HIS A 267 20.48 -3.33 7.31
CA HIS A 267 19.62 -2.30 7.87
C HIS A 267 18.73 -2.83 8.98
N ARG A 268 19.06 -2.48 10.22
CA ARG A 268 18.28 -2.83 11.41
C ARG A 268 17.56 -1.61 11.96
N ILE A 269 16.27 -1.79 12.21
CA ILE A 269 15.39 -0.79 12.78
C ILE A 269 14.76 -1.42 14.02
N LEU A 270 14.96 -0.79 15.17
CA LEU A 270 14.37 -1.19 16.44
C LEU A 270 13.18 -0.28 16.76
N MET A 271 12.08 -0.89 17.19
CA MET A 271 10.87 -0.21 17.64
C MET A 271 10.79 -0.28 19.16
N THR A 272 10.33 0.79 19.82
CA THR A 272 10.22 0.79 21.28
C THR A 272 9.06 1.65 21.78
N SER A 273 8.32 1.19 22.78
CA SER A 273 7.21 1.93 23.43
C SER A 273 7.66 2.91 24.51
N ASN A 274 8.95 3.25 24.57
CA ASN A 274 9.55 4.16 25.57
C ASN A 274 9.40 3.72 27.05
N HIS A 275 8.91 2.50 27.32
CA HIS A 275 8.78 1.94 28.68
C HIS A 275 10.14 1.69 29.38
N GLY A 276 11.24 1.86 28.66
CA GLY A 276 12.59 1.51 29.08
C GLY A 276 13.24 2.39 30.13
N THR A 277 12.76 3.59 30.40
CA THR A 277 13.43 4.51 31.35
C THR A 277 13.33 4.05 32.80
N ALA A 278 12.38 3.17 33.14
CA ALA A 278 12.19 2.65 34.50
C ALA A 278 12.85 1.28 34.78
N GLY A 279 13.55 0.68 33.81
CA GLY A 279 14.14 -0.66 33.90
C GLY A 279 15.63 -0.71 34.31
N ASN A 280 16.26 -1.88 34.13
CA ASN A 280 17.69 -2.13 34.39
C ASN A 280 18.59 -1.14 33.61
N LEU A 281 19.06 -0.09 34.31
CA LEU A 281 19.86 1.00 33.75
C LEU A 281 21.13 0.51 33.03
N ALA A 282 21.78 -0.53 33.58
CA ALA A 282 22.98 -1.10 32.99
C ALA A 282 22.68 -1.77 31.64
N LYS A 283 21.60 -2.57 31.54
CA LYS A 283 21.14 -3.15 30.27
C LYS A 283 20.82 -2.07 29.24
N ASN A 284 20.09 -1.03 29.65
CA ASN A 284 19.73 0.07 28.76
C ASN A 284 20.96 0.85 28.26
N ALA A 285 21.97 1.05 29.12
CA ALA A 285 23.23 1.66 28.72
C ALA A 285 23.99 0.78 27.70
N ARG A 286 24.05 -0.54 27.91
CA ARG A 286 24.63 -1.48 26.93
C ARG A 286 23.89 -1.46 25.60
N ASN A 287 22.56 -1.47 25.62
CA ASN A 287 21.75 -1.38 24.40
C ASN A 287 21.98 -0.08 23.64
N ARG A 288 22.02 1.07 24.33
CA ARG A 288 22.32 2.36 23.69
C ARG A 288 23.70 2.36 23.03
N LYS A 289 24.71 1.82 23.71
CA LYS A 289 26.06 1.64 23.15
C LYS A 289 26.03 0.75 21.91
N TYR A 290 25.39 -0.42 22.00
CA TYR A 290 25.25 -1.36 20.89
C TYR A 290 24.55 -0.73 19.67
N ILE A 291 23.46 0.00 19.88
CA ILE A 291 22.70 0.70 18.83
C ILE A 291 23.58 1.71 18.11
N ALA A 292 24.34 2.52 18.87
CA ALA A 292 25.23 3.54 18.31
C ALA A 292 26.38 2.92 17.51
N GLU A 293 27.04 1.89 18.05
CA GLU A 293 28.18 1.21 17.42
C GLU A 293 27.80 0.49 16.12
N ASN A 294 26.57 -0.02 16.02
CA ASN A 294 26.11 -0.77 14.85
C ASN A 294 25.24 0.09 13.90
N GLY A 295 25.10 1.40 14.14
CA GLY A 295 24.32 2.29 13.28
C GLY A 295 22.85 1.90 13.14
N ILE A 296 22.29 1.31 14.20
CA ILE A 296 20.90 0.81 14.25
C ILE A 296 19.96 2.01 14.44
N ARG A 297 18.84 2.03 13.72
CA ARG A 297 17.84 3.09 13.88
C ARG A 297 16.84 2.70 14.96
N LEU A 298 16.53 3.63 15.86
CA LEU A 298 15.55 3.45 16.92
C LEU A 298 14.34 4.34 16.63
N LEU A 299 13.14 3.75 16.63
CA LEU A 299 11.86 4.44 16.43
C LEU A 299 10.92 4.16 17.61
N HIS A 300 9.99 5.08 17.85
CA HIS A 300 9.09 5.01 18.99
C HIS A 300 7.66 4.64 18.59
N LYS A 301 7.12 3.59 19.21
CA LYS A 301 5.71 3.20 19.14
C LYS A 301 4.89 4.06 20.12
N PRO A 302 3.60 4.31 19.83
CA PRO A 302 2.86 3.94 18.62
C PRO A 302 3.22 4.83 17.43
N HIS A 303 3.18 4.28 16.21
CA HIS A 303 3.49 5.04 14.99
C HIS A 303 2.22 5.48 14.27
N ALA A 304 2.24 6.67 13.70
CA ALA A 304 1.16 7.21 12.87
C ALA A 304 0.97 6.55 11.49
N GLY A 305 1.52 5.35 11.28
CA GLY A 305 1.32 4.54 10.09
C GLY A 305 2.59 4.06 9.40
N MET A 306 2.41 3.21 8.38
CA MET A 306 3.50 2.48 7.73
C MET A 306 4.45 3.40 6.95
N LEU A 307 3.92 4.46 6.33
CA LEU A 307 4.71 5.42 5.57
C LEU A 307 5.66 6.20 6.49
N VAL A 308 5.20 6.53 7.70
CA VAL A 308 5.98 7.21 8.73
C VAL A 308 7.10 6.32 9.22
N VAL A 309 6.81 5.05 9.50
CA VAL A 309 7.81 4.06 9.91
C VAL A 309 8.92 3.98 8.86
N TRP A 310 8.54 3.88 7.58
CA TRP A 310 9.51 3.78 6.50
C TRP A 310 10.33 5.06 6.32
N GLU A 311 9.71 6.23 6.41
CA GLU A 311 10.42 7.51 6.32
C GLU A 311 11.38 7.73 7.50
N ALA A 312 10.89 7.52 8.72
CA ALA A 312 11.64 7.72 9.96
C ALA A 312 12.81 6.74 10.09
N SER A 313 12.69 5.53 9.54
CA SER A 313 13.81 4.58 9.44
C SER A 313 15.00 5.13 8.62
N GLY A 314 14.75 6.12 7.77
CA GLY A 314 15.74 6.66 6.84
C GLY A 314 16.06 5.72 5.66
N LEU A 315 15.39 4.57 5.53
CA LEU A 315 15.57 3.64 4.41
C LEU A 315 15.31 4.32 3.06
N GLY A 316 14.36 5.26 3.02
CA GLY A 316 14.10 6.15 1.88
C GLY A 316 15.35 6.79 1.27
N ARG A 317 16.34 7.12 2.11
CA ARG A 317 17.59 7.78 1.71
C ARG A 317 18.76 6.80 1.56
N ARG A 318 18.75 5.71 2.31
CA ARG A 318 19.85 4.72 2.41
C ARG A 318 19.79 3.67 1.31
N LEU A 319 18.60 3.21 0.92
CA LEU A 319 18.44 2.23 -0.14
C LEU A 319 18.59 2.90 -1.50
N ARG A 320 19.67 2.56 -2.20
CA ARG A 320 20.03 3.09 -3.52
C ARG A 320 20.57 1.96 -4.38
N TRP A 321 19.96 1.75 -5.54
CA TRP A 321 20.29 0.69 -6.47
C TRP A 321 20.56 1.27 -7.85
N GLY A 322 21.67 0.88 -8.47
CA GLY A 322 22.07 1.31 -9.81
C GLY A 322 22.31 2.83 -9.98
N GLU A 323 22.69 3.21 -11.20
CA GLU A 323 22.95 4.60 -11.57
C GLU A 323 21.65 5.35 -11.84
N GLY A 324 21.07 5.94 -10.78
CA GLY A 324 20.12 7.06 -10.85
C GLY A 324 18.71 6.81 -11.42
N LYS A 325 18.44 5.66 -12.05
CA LYS A 325 17.15 5.37 -12.71
C LYS A 325 16.14 4.63 -11.82
N VAL A 326 16.57 4.04 -10.71
CA VAL A 326 15.69 3.29 -9.80
C VAL A 326 15.19 4.21 -8.69
N ARG A 327 13.89 4.09 -8.35
CA ARG A 327 13.29 4.78 -7.21
C ARG A 327 14.14 4.52 -5.96
N ARG A 328 14.50 5.57 -5.23
CA ARG A 328 15.22 5.43 -3.95
C ARG A 328 14.26 4.90 -2.89
N GLY A 329 14.80 4.19 -1.90
CA GLY A 329 14.00 3.79 -0.74
C GLY A 329 13.15 2.55 -0.93
N VAL A 330 13.39 1.73 -1.96
CA VAL A 330 12.71 0.45 -2.20
C VAL A 330 13.73 -0.68 -2.31
N GLY A 331 13.28 -1.93 -2.27
CA GLY A 331 14.13 -3.11 -2.48
C GLY A 331 14.71 -3.18 -3.91
N GLU A 332 15.81 -3.91 -4.05
CA GLU A 332 16.44 -4.14 -5.36
C GLU A 332 15.49 -4.87 -6.33
N GLY A 333 15.50 -4.45 -7.59
CA GLY A 333 14.60 -4.96 -8.63
C GLY A 333 13.14 -4.48 -8.54
N TYR A 334 12.76 -3.78 -7.46
CA TYR A 334 11.40 -3.28 -7.28
C TYR A 334 11.21 -1.90 -7.93
N VAL A 335 10.57 -1.88 -9.10
CA VAL A 335 10.23 -0.66 -9.82
C VAL A 335 8.72 -0.46 -9.80
N TRP A 336 8.25 0.50 -8.99
CA TRP A 336 6.83 0.86 -8.92
C TRP A 336 6.60 2.37 -8.72
N PRO A 337 5.67 2.98 -9.48
CA PRO A 337 4.93 2.39 -10.60
C PRO A 337 5.85 2.09 -11.79
N PRO A 338 5.41 1.28 -12.78
CA PRO A 338 6.22 1.00 -13.96
C PRO A 338 6.51 2.28 -14.74
N ASP A 339 7.74 2.44 -15.22
CA ASP A 339 8.07 3.53 -16.14
C ASP A 339 7.59 3.17 -17.55
N TRP A 340 6.31 3.45 -17.81
CA TRP A 340 5.69 3.13 -19.10
C TRP A 340 6.34 3.84 -20.29
N ARG A 341 6.92 5.04 -20.07
CA ARG A 341 7.62 5.75 -21.14
C ARG A 341 8.90 5.03 -21.53
N GLU A 342 9.61 4.51 -20.54
CA GLU A 342 10.81 3.71 -20.75
C GLU A 342 10.49 2.38 -21.44
N ILE A 343 9.47 1.69 -20.96
CA ILE A 343 9.02 0.41 -21.52
C ILE A 343 8.63 0.60 -22.99
N GLU A 344 7.79 1.59 -23.31
CA GLU A 344 7.42 1.88 -24.70
C GLU A 344 8.64 2.24 -25.56
N ARG A 345 9.61 2.97 -25.02
CA ARG A 345 10.83 3.35 -25.74
C ARG A 345 11.69 2.14 -26.08
N ILE A 346 11.84 1.20 -25.16
CA ILE A 346 12.56 -0.06 -25.38
C ILE A 346 11.82 -0.88 -26.45
N GLU A 347 10.50 -1.04 -26.31
CA GLU A 347 9.68 -1.78 -27.27
C GLU A 347 9.73 -1.20 -28.69
N ARG A 348 9.80 0.14 -28.83
CA ARG A 348 9.95 0.79 -30.14
C ARG A 348 11.32 0.56 -30.76
N LYS A 349 12.39 0.58 -29.97
CA LYS A 349 13.76 0.28 -30.46
C LYS A 349 13.85 -1.16 -30.94
N GLU A 350 13.35 -2.11 -30.16
CA GLU A 350 13.31 -3.53 -30.55
C GLU A 350 12.53 -3.77 -31.85
N LYS A 351 11.48 -2.97 -32.12
CA LYS A 351 10.76 -3.01 -33.40
C LYS A 351 11.57 -2.45 -34.57
N GLN A 352 12.33 -1.37 -34.36
CA GLN A 352 13.17 -0.74 -35.39
C GLN A 352 14.37 -1.61 -35.77
N ASP A 353 14.90 -2.40 -34.83
CA ASP A 353 16.07 -3.25 -35.04
C ASP A 353 15.75 -4.59 -35.76
N GLY A 354 14.54 -4.76 -36.33
CA GLY A 354 14.29 -5.74 -37.39
C GLY A 354 13.42 -6.97 -37.10
N ASP A 355 12.64 -7.00 -36.01
CA ASP A 355 11.71 -8.12 -35.72
C ASP A 355 10.24 -7.74 -36.06
N GLU A 356 10.01 -7.15 -37.24
CA GLU A 356 8.69 -6.67 -37.71
C GLU A 356 7.64 -7.79 -37.86
N ASN A 357 8.06 -9.05 -37.97
CA ASN A 357 7.16 -10.20 -38.14
C ASN A 357 6.52 -10.72 -36.83
N LYS A 358 6.77 -10.10 -35.67
CA LYS A 358 6.10 -10.45 -34.40
C LYS A 358 5.02 -9.44 -33.99
N SER A 359 4.31 -8.85 -34.94
CA SER A 359 3.09 -8.09 -34.67
C SER A 359 1.91 -9.05 -34.41
N GLY A 360 1.91 -9.72 -33.26
CA GLY A 360 0.86 -10.66 -32.90
C GLY A 360 0.52 -10.61 -31.42
N GLY A 361 -0.62 -9.99 -31.09
CA GLY A 361 -1.41 -10.41 -29.93
C GLY A 361 -1.71 -9.32 -28.89
N HIS A 362 -2.82 -8.60 -29.09
CA HIS A 362 -3.55 -7.84 -28.06
C HIS A 362 -4.15 -8.73 -26.93
N SER A 363 -3.55 -9.89 -26.62
CA SER A 363 -4.23 -10.99 -25.92
C SER A 363 -3.76 -11.28 -24.49
N SER A 364 -2.80 -10.52 -23.97
CA SER A 364 -2.15 -10.78 -22.67
C SER A 364 -2.72 -10.01 -21.46
N PRO A 365 -3.43 -8.87 -21.60
CA PRO A 365 -4.11 -8.24 -20.46
C PRO A 365 -5.15 -9.16 -19.80
N GLY A 366 -5.71 -10.12 -20.54
CA GLY A 366 -6.83 -10.94 -20.08
C GLY A 366 -6.51 -11.83 -18.87
N ILE A 367 -5.39 -12.56 -18.88
CA ILE A 367 -5.06 -13.50 -17.81
C ILE A 367 -4.67 -12.76 -16.52
N LEU A 368 -3.79 -11.77 -16.61
CA LEU A 368 -3.41 -10.98 -15.42
C LEU A 368 -4.59 -10.18 -14.87
N LEU A 369 -5.49 -9.69 -15.73
CA LEU A 369 -6.75 -9.07 -15.30
C LEU A 369 -7.65 -10.07 -14.57
N LEU A 370 -7.74 -11.31 -15.04
CA LEU A 370 -8.54 -12.36 -14.40
C LEU A 370 -8.02 -12.67 -12.99
N ILE A 371 -6.71 -12.86 -12.84
CA ILE A 371 -6.07 -13.06 -11.53
C ILE A 371 -6.30 -11.84 -10.63
N ALA A 372 -6.06 -10.63 -11.14
CA ALA A 372 -6.24 -9.39 -10.39
C ALA A 372 -7.70 -9.16 -9.97
N ARG A 373 -8.67 -9.53 -10.81
CA ARG A 373 -10.10 -9.46 -10.47
C ARG A 373 -10.45 -10.40 -9.33
N CYS A 374 -9.94 -11.64 -9.35
CA CYS A 374 -10.09 -12.56 -8.22
C CYS A 374 -9.58 -11.94 -6.91
N LEU A 375 -8.37 -11.35 -6.91
CA LEU A 375 -7.81 -10.67 -5.75
C LEU A 375 -8.64 -9.46 -5.29
N ILE A 376 -9.07 -8.61 -6.23
CA ILE A 376 -9.89 -7.41 -5.96
C ILE A 376 -11.23 -7.80 -5.36
N ASP A 377 -11.93 -8.77 -5.94
CA ASP A 377 -13.27 -9.15 -5.51
C ASP A 377 -13.25 -9.82 -4.13
N ARG A 378 -12.21 -10.63 -3.85
CA ARG A 378 -11.95 -11.18 -2.52
C ARG A 378 -11.70 -10.08 -1.49
N ALA A 379 -10.83 -9.13 -1.80
CA ALA A 379 -10.58 -8.01 -0.90
C ALA A 379 -11.84 -7.15 -0.67
N LYS A 380 -12.58 -6.80 -1.72
CA LYS A 380 -13.85 -6.06 -1.58
C LYS A 380 -14.85 -6.74 -0.65
N SER A 381 -14.90 -8.07 -0.65
CA SER A 381 -15.82 -8.81 0.23
C SER A 381 -15.52 -8.62 1.72
N MET A 382 -14.35 -8.06 2.07
CA MET A 382 -13.91 -7.75 3.44
C MET A 382 -14.29 -6.32 3.88
N LEU A 383 -14.82 -5.47 2.99
CA LEU A 383 -15.16 -4.08 3.30
C LEU A 383 -16.57 -3.80 3.87
N PRO A 384 -17.64 -4.57 3.58
CA PRO A 384 -18.99 -4.21 4.04
C PRO A 384 -19.12 -4.00 5.55
N GLU A 385 -18.40 -4.80 6.34
CA GLU A 385 -18.36 -4.71 7.80
C GLU A 385 -17.12 -3.94 8.31
N GLY A 386 -16.23 -3.55 7.39
CA GLY A 386 -14.85 -3.17 7.69
C GLY A 386 -14.00 -4.38 8.13
N PRO A 387 -12.66 -4.30 7.99
CA PRO A 387 -11.79 -5.34 8.54
C PRO A 387 -11.93 -5.43 10.06
N SER A 388 -12.10 -6.64 10.58
CA SER A 388 -12.26 -6.90 12.01
C SER A 388 -10.95 -6.77 12.80
N SER A 389 -9.80 -6.89 12.12
CA SER A 389 -8.47 -6.78 12.73
C SER A 389 -7.45 -6.12 11.80
N VAL A 390 -6.29 -5.77 12.38
CA VAL A 390 -5.13 -5.25 11.63
C VAL A 390 -4.64 -6.28 10.62
N GLU A 391 -4.58 -7.56 10.99
CA GLU A 391 -4.15 -8.64 10.11
C GLU A 391 -5.10 -8.80 8.91
N GLU A 392 -6.40 -8.68 9.15
CA GLU A 392 -7.41 -8.72 8.08
C GLU A 392 -7.26 -7.51 7.15
N ALA A 393 -7.07 -6.31 7.69
CA ALA A 393 -6.83 -5.11 6.90
C ALA A 393 -5.53 -5.23 6.07
N VAL A 394 -4.44 -5.70 6.67
CA VAL A 394 -3.16 -5.96 6.00
C VAL A 394 -3.32 -7.02 4.91
N ARG A 395 -4.07 -8.09 5.16
CA ARG A 395 -4.40 -9.10 4.14
C ARG A 395 -5.10 -8.46 2.96
N GLY A 396 -6.14 -7.67 3.19
CA GLY A 396 -6.83 -6.91 2.14
C GLY A 396 -5.87 -6.03 1.35
N ALA A 397 -4.96 -5.34 2.04
CA ALA A 397 -3.94 -4.47 1.44
C ALA A 397 -2.92 -5.24 0.56
N VAL A 398 -2.55 -6.47 0.95
CA VAL A 398 -1.70 -7.36 0.15
C VAL A 398 -2.43 -7.81 -1.12
N LEU A 399 -3.67 -8.28 -1.00
CA LEU A 399 -4.44 -8.78 -2.14
C LEU A 399 -4.57 -7.72 -3.23
N VAL A 400 -4.99 -6.51 -2.87
CA VAL A 400 -5.17 -5.42 -3.83
C VAL A 400 -3.85 -4.77 -4.25
N GLY A 401 -2.81 -4.82 -3.41
CA GLY A 401 -1.46 -4.41 -3.77
C GLY A 401 -0.88 -5.30 -4.88
N ASP A 402 -0.99 -6.62 -4.72
CA ASP A 402 -0.59 -7.59 -5.74
C ASP A 402 -1.44 -7.45 -7.01
N ALA A 403 -2.75 -7.29 -6.88
CA ALA A 403 -3.63 -7.03 -8.02
C ALA A 403 -3.17 -5.80 -8.79
N LEU A 404 -2.94 -4.68 -8.09
CA LEU A 404 -2.46 -3.45 -8.70
C LEU A 404 -1.13 -3.65 -9.45
N GLU A 405 -0.19 -4.39 -8.85
CA GLU A 405 1.10 -4.71 -9.46
C GLU A 405 0.97 -5.61 -10.70
N LEU A 406 0.12 -6.63 -10.64
CA LEU A 406 -0.17 -7.51 -11.78
C LEU A 406 -0.80 -6.74 -12.95
N LEU A 407 -1.62 -5.73 -12.67
CA LEU A 407 -2.25 -4.90 -13.70
C LEU A 407 -1.29 -3.89 -14.31
N GLY A 408 -0.32 -3.37 -13.53
CA GLY A 408 0.68 -2.37 -13.96
C GLY A 408 0.10 -1.02 -14.39
N GLY A 409 -1.23 -0.87 -14.47
CA GLY A 409 -1.91 0.23 -15.14
C GLY A 409 -2.46 -0.10 -16.54
N LYS A 410 -2.09 -1.24 -17.16
CA LYS A 410 -2.56 -1.66 -18.50
C LYS A 410 -4.09 -1.76 -18.59
N THR A 411 -4.74 -2.14 -17.50
CA THR A 411 -6.21 -2.17 -17.37
C THR A 411 -6.65 -1.09 -16.40
N PRO A 412 -6.77 0.17 -16.86
CA PRO A 412 -6.67 1.29 -15.96
C PRO A 412 -7.88 1.45 -15.02
N THR A 413 -9.07 0.98 -15.42
CA THR A 413 -10.25 0.95 -14.54
C THR A 413 -10.05 0.00 -13.36
N ALA A 414 -9.58 -1.23 -13.61
CA ALA A 414 -9.30 -2.20 -12.55
C ALA A 414 -8.10 -1.75 -11.68
N ALA A 415 -7.08 -1.12 -12.29
CA ALA A 415 -5.94 -0.60 -11.55
C ALA A 415 -6.33 0.58 -10.65
N ALA A 416 -7.18 1.49 -11.13
CA ALA A 416 -7.70 2.59 -10.31
C ALA A 416 -8.51 2.10 -9.11
N GLU A 417 -9.30 1.05 -9.32
CA GLU A 417 -10.05 0.38 -8.26
C GLU A 417 -9.13 -0.28 -7.23
N ALA A 418 -8.14 -1.06 -7.68
CA ALA A 418 -7.15 -1.68 -6.80
C ALA A 418 -6.34 -0.64 -6.01
N LEU A 419 -5.94 0.47 -6.65
CA LEU A 419 -5.26 1.59 -5.99
C LEU A 419 -6.12 2.19 -4.86
N SER A 420 -7.40 2.43 -5.14
CA SER A 420 -8.34 2.96 -4.15
C SER A 420 -8.50 2.01 -2.96
N LEU A 421 -8.72 0.72 -3.23
CA LEU A 421 -8.86 -0.30 -2.19
C LEU A 421 -7.59 -0.45 -1.36
N ARG A 422 -6.40 -0.40 -1.99
CA ARG A 422 -5.12 -0.48 -1.28
C ARG A 422 -5.04 0.55 -0.18
N HIS A 423 -5.27 1.82 -0.52
CA HIS A 423 -5.18 2.90 0.46
C HIS A 423 -6.30 2.86 1.51
N GLN A 424 -7.46 2.30 1.19
CA GLN A 424 -8.52 2.04 2.18
C GLN A 424 -8.05 1.01 3.21
N PHE A 425 -7.58 -0.16 2.76
CA PHE A 425 -7.09 -1.22 3.65
C PHE A 425 -5.86 -0.81 4.46
N GLU A 426 -4.91 -0.11 3.84
CA GLU A 426 -3.78 0.48 4.55
C GLU A 426 -4.23 1.41 5.67
N LEU A 427 -5.24 2.26 5.41
CA LEU A 427 -5.78 3.18 6.41
C LEU A 427 -6.51 2.44 7.54
N TYR A 428 -7.31 1.40 7.23
CA TYR A 428 -7.92 0.53 8.24
C TYR A 428 -6.86 -0.13 9.13
N ALA A 429 -5.77 -0.63 8.55
CA ALA A 429 -4.69 -1.24 9.31
C ALA A 429 -4.01 -0.24 10.26
N GLU A 430 -3.80 1.01 9.82
CA GLU A 430 -3.22 2.07 10.63
C GLU A 430 -4.13 2.49 11.80
N TYR A 431 -5.46 2.41 11.62
CA TYR A 431 -6.43 2.70 12.68
C TYR A 431 -6.60 1.60 13.73
N GLY A 432 -6.25 0.36 13.40
CA GLY A 432 -6.40 -0.75 14.34
C GLY A 432 -5.48 -0.67 15.56
N PHE A 433 -4.52 0.26 15.60
CA PHE A 433 -3.59 0.42 16.71
C PHE A 433 -4.10 1.43 17.75
N ILE A 434 -4.35 0.94 18.96
CA ILE A 434 -4.69 1.78 20.10
C ILE A 434 -3.51 2.70 20.43
N GLY A 435 -3.80 3.99 20.59
CA GLY A 435 -2.80 4.98 21.00
C GLY A 435 -2.04 5.64 19.86
N VAL A 436 -2.31 5.31 18.58
CA VAL A 436 -1.86 6.15 17.46
C VAL A 436 -2.44 7.56 17.67
N GLU A 437 -1.61 8.46 18.18
CA GLU A 437 -2.01 9.82 18.50
C GLU A 437 -2.47 10.53 17.23
N LYS A 438 -3.74 10.98 17.22
CA LYS A 438 -4.37 12.17 16.59
C LYS A 438 -3.85 12.75 15.25
N TYR A 439 -2.94 12.09 14.54
CA TYR A 439 -2.33 12.63 13.34
C TYR A 439 -1.73 11.54 12.45
N ILE A 440 -2.56 10.90 11.62
CA ILE A 440 -2.06 10.11 10.48
C ILE A 440 -1.60 11.08 9.40
N PRO A 441 -0.30 11.13 9.03
CA PRO A 441 0.17 12.06 8.01
C PRO A 441 -0.29 11.63 6.62
N LEU A 442 -1.24 12.38 6.08
CA LEU A 442 -1.86 12.08 4.79
C LEU A 442 -1.07 12.60 3.59
N ASP A 443 -0.14 13.53 3.76
CA ASP A 443 0.57 14.16 2.65
C ASP A 443 1.41 13.16 1.84
N ALA A 444 2.15 12.28 2.51
CA ALA A 444 2.91 11.22 1.86
C ALA A 444 1.98 10.26 1.07
N ARG A 445 0.82 9.94 1.65
CA ARG A 445 -0.23 9.14 1.02
C ARG A 445 -0.81 9.83 -0.22
N PHE A 446 -1.08 11.14 -0.17
CA PHE A 446 -1.58 11.89 -1.32
C PHE A 446 -0.57 11.98 -2.47
N GLN A 447 0.71 12.19 -2.15
CA GLN A 447 1.77 12.20 -3.16
C GLN A 447 1.88 10.84 -3.86
N GLU A 448 1.74 9.76 -3.11
CA GLU A 448 1.71 8.41 -3.66
C GLU A 448 0.48 8.15 -4.53
N ILE A 449 -0.72 8.51 -4.06
CA ILE A 449 -1.97 8.39 -4.83
C ILE A 449 -1.86 9.18 -6.14
N GLU A 450 -1.31 10.39 -6.09
CA GLU A 450 -1.08 11.22 -7.27
C GLU A 450 -0.11 10.56 -8.26
N ARG A 451 1.02 10.03 -7.77
CA ARG A 451 2.03 9.34 -8.59
C ARG A 451 1.43 8.11 -9.29
N ASP A 452 0.78 7.24 -8.52
CA ASP A 452 0.25 5.98 -9.06
C ASP A 452 -0.95 6.25 -9.99
N ALA A 453 -1.82 7.21 -9.66
CA ALA A 453 -2.91 7.64 -10.53
C ALA A 453 -2.43 8.22 -11.86
N LYS A 454 -1.36 9.03 -11.85
CA LYS A 454 -0.73 9.55 -13.07
C LYS A 454 -0.21 8.42 -13.95
N SER A 455 0.46 7.43 -13.36
CA SER A 455 0.96 6.26 -14.09
C SER A 455 -0.16 5.43 -14.71
N ILE A 456 -1.22 5.13 -13.95
CA ILE A 456 -2.41 4.42 -14.45
C ILE A 456 -3.06 5.20 -15.60
N ALA A 457 -3.13 6.52 -15.46
CA ALA A 457 -3.86 7.35 -16.41
C ALA A 457 -3.18 7.49 -17.78
N LEU A 458 -1.88 7.16 -17.90
CA LEU A 458 -1.17 7.18 -19.18
C LEU A 458 -1.88 6.34 -20.26
N TRP A 459 -2.53 5.24 -19.85
CA TRP A 459 -3.28 4.36 -20.75
C TRP A 459 -4.56 4.96 -21.32
N PHE A 460 -5.03 6.11 -20.81
CA PHE A 460 -6.15 6.87 -21.40
C PHE A 460 -5.71 7.95 -22.42
N GLY A 461 -4.41 8.00 -22.75
CA GLY A 461 -3.86 8.88 -23.79
C GLY A 461 -4.15 10.37 -23.53
N LYS A 462 -4.85 11.02 -24.47
CA LYS A 462 -5.15 12.47 -24.42
C LYS A 462 -5.94 12.91 -23.18
N GLN A 463 -6.64 11.99 -22.51
CA GLN A 463 -7.41 12.30 -21.29
C GLN A 463 -6.66 11.95 -19.99
N SER A 464 -5.39 11.57 -20.07
CA SER A 464 -4.59 11.09 -18.92
C SER A 464 -4.62 12.02 -17.72
N GLU A 465 -4.42 13.33 -17.89
CA GLU A 465 -4.43 14.28 -16.77
C GLU A 465 -5.80 14.34 -16.07
N ARG A 466 -6.88 14.42 -16.86
CA ARG A 466 -8.26 14.42 -16.34
C ARG A 466 -8.57 13.12 -15.60
N THR A 467 -8.16 11.99 -16.16
CA THR A 467 -8.40 10.68 -15.55
C THR A 467 -7.58 10.50 -14.28
N ALA A 468 -6.32 10.94 -14.25
CA ALA A 468 -5.51 10.94 -13.03
C ALA A 468 -6.19 11.73 -11.91
N LEU A 469 -6.75 12.92 -12.22
CA LEU A 469 -7.51 13.71 -11.24
C LEU A 469 -8.76 12.96 -10.75
N ASN A 470 -9.53 12.34 -11.65
CA ASN A 470 -10.71 11.54 -11.26
C ASN A 470 -10.36 10.37 -10.34
N ILE A 471 -9.27 9.64 -10.64
CA ILE A 471 -8.79 8.52 -9.82
C ILE A 471 -8.40 9.02 -8.42
N GLN A 472 -7.66 10.13 -8.35
CA GLN A 472 -7.30 10.75 -7.07
C GLN A 472 -8.53 11.18 -6.28
N ILE A 473 -9.49 11.86 -6.91
CA ILE A 473 -10.73 12.31 -6.27
C ILE A 473 -11.51 11.13 -5.68
N ASN A 474 -11.70 10.06 -6.46
CA ASN A 474 -12.42 8.88 -5.98
C ASN A 474 -11.71 8.26 -4.77
N THR A 475 -10.40 8.05 -4.88
CA THR A 475 -9.60 7.47 -3.79
C THR A 475 -9.69 8.31 -2.52
N VAL A 476 -9.43 9.63 -2.61
CA VAL A 476 -9.49 10.54 -1.45
C VAL A 476 -10.90 10.57 -0.84
N ASN A 477 -11.95 10.56 -1.66
CA ASN A 477 -13.33 10.50 -1.16
C ASN A 477 -13.64 9.21 -0.40
N GLN A 478 -13.06 8.07 -0.79
CA GLN A 478 -13.20 6.84 0.01
C GLN A 478 -12.47 6.96 1.35
N LEU A 479 -11.28 7.56 1.37
CA LEU A 479 -10.56 7.82 2.63
C LEU A 479 -11.38 8.72 3.56
N VAL A 480 -11.99 9.80 3.05
CA VAL A 480 -12.89 10.67 3.84
C VAL A 480 -13.98 9.85 4.55
N ARG A 481 -14.58 8.87 3.87
CA ARG A 481 -15.64 8.03 4.46
C ARG A 481 -15.12 7.19 5.63
N ILE A 482 -13.94 6.58 5.47
CA ILE A 482 -13.30 5.79 6.53
C ILE A 482 -12.95 6.69 7.72
N LEU A 483 -12.32 7.84 7.45
CA LEU A 483 -11.91 8.81 8.48
C LEU A 483 -13.11 9.30 9.29
N ARG A 484 -14.21 9.61 8.60
CA ARG A 484 -15.47 10.00 9.24
C ARG A 484 -16.04 8.88 10.11
N ALA A 485 -16.06 7.64 9.61
CA ALA A 485 -16.57 6.49 10.36
C ALA A 485 -15.77 6.22 11.65
N HIS A 486 -14.49 6.61 11.71
CA HIS A 486 -13.61 6.43 12.88
C HIS A 486 -13.40 7.73 13.69
N ASN A 487 -14.20 8.77 13.45
CA ASN A 487 -14.15 10.06 14.15
C ASN A 487 -12.78 10.77 14.08
N GLN A 488 -12.09 10.65 12.95
CA GLN A 488 -10.75 11.23 12.71
C GLN A 488 -10.88 12.57 12.00
N PHE A 489 -11.39 13.56 12.74
CA PHE A 489 -11.88 14.80 12.16
C PHE A 489 -10.80 15.68 11.53
N ASP A 490 -9.60 15.72 12.10
CA ASP A 490 -8.50 16.54 11.59
C ASP A 490 -8.00 15.99 10.25
N GLU A 491 -7.81 14.67 10.18
CA GLU A 491 -7.47 13.94 8.96
C GLU A 491 -8.58 14.02 7.92
N GLU A 492 -9.85 13.90 8.33
CA GLU A 492 -11.01 14.07 7.45
C GLU A 492 -11.00 15.46 6.81
N GLN A 493 -10.71 16.50 7.58
CA GLN A 493 -10.62 17.87 7.09
C GLN A 493 -9.46 18.05 6.10
N VAL A 494 -8.30 17.43 6.37
CA VAL A 494 -7.16 17.41 5.44
C VAL A 494 -7.53 16.72 4.13
N CYS A 495 -8.17 15.54 4.17
CA CYS A 495 -8.68 14.84 2.98
C CYS A 495 -9.72 15.67 2.22
N THR A 496 -10.67 16.28 2.93
CA THR A 496 -11.72 17.10 2.32
C THR A 496 -11.14 18.32 1.61
N ASN A 497 -10.15 18.98 2.23
CA ASN A 497 -9.42 20.09 1.61
C ASN A 497 -8.68 19.64 0.34
N ARG A 498 -8.05 18.46 0.36
CA ARG A 498 -7.42 17.87 -0.83
C ARG A 498 -8.46 17.54 -1.91
N ALA A 499 -9.61 16.96 -1.55
CA ALA A 499 -10.68 16.65 -2.49
C ALA A 499 -11.25 17.90 -3.18
N ARG A 500 -11.43 19.00 -2.44
CA ARG A 500 -11.83 20.31 -3.00
C ARG A 500 -10.80 20.84 -3.99
N HIS A 501 -9.51 20.78 -3.61
CA HIS A 501 -8.43 21.21 -4.49
C HIS A 501 -8.41 20.43 -5.82
N LEU A 502 -8.62 19.11 -5.75
CA LEU A 502 -8.71 18.25 -6.93
C LEU A 502 -9.96 18.54 -7.78
N HIS A 503 -11.13 18.77 -7.15
CA HIS A 503 -12.35 19.16 -7.86
C HIS A 503 -12.18 20.50 -8.59
N ASN A 504 -11.59 21.50 -7.94
CA ASN A 504 -11.32 22.79 -8.55
C ASN A 504 -10.34 22.65 -9.72
N SER A 505 -9.29 21.83 -9.56
CA SER A 505 -8.33 21.54 -10.63
C SER A 505 -9.02 20.87 -11.83
N LEU A 506 -9.91 19.90 -11.58
CA LEU A 506 -10.72 19.25 -12.61
C LEU A 506 -11.71 20.21 -13.28
N TYR A 507 -12.34 21.09 -12.50
CA TYR A 507 -13.27 22.11 -12.97
C TYR A 507 -12.59 23.09 -13.94
N MET A 508 -11.34 23.48 -13.65
CA MET A 508 -10.51 24.33 -14.51
C MET A 508 -10.11 23.65 -15.81
N HIS A 509 -9.75 22.36 -15.76
CA HIS A 509 -9.39 21.60 -16.96
C HIS A 509 -10.54 21.44 -17.95
N ARG A 510 -11.81 21.57 -17.51
CA ARG A 510 -12.97 21.42 -18.41
C ARG A 510 -13.17 22.61 -19.35
N GLN A 511 -12.89 23.85 -18.92
CA GLN A 511 -13.07 25.04 -19.77
C GLN A 511 -12.03 26.12 -19.47
N PRO A 512 -11.21 26.57 -20.45
CA PRO A 512 -10.14 27.54 -20.25
C PRO A 512 -10.57 28.93 -19.75
N TRP A 513 -11.79 29.38 -20.03
CA TRP A 513 -12.26 30.68 -19.54
C TRP A 513 -12.47 30.71 -18.02
N ARG A 514 -12.61 29.54 -17.39
CA ARG A 514 -12.84 29.42 -15.93
C ARG A 514 -11.62 29.82 -15.10
N TYR A 515 -10.44 29.89 -15.71
CA TYR A 515 -9.23 30.36 -15.04
C TYR A 515 -9.37 31.80 -14.50
N VAL A 516 -10.31 32.59 -15.02
CA VAL A 516 -10.67 33.91 -14.47
C VAL A 516 -11.16 33.80 -13.01
N PHE A 517 -11.82 32.71 -12.63
CA PHE A 517 -12.28 32.47 -11.26
C PHE A 517 -11.22 31.79 -10.37
N LEU A 518 -10.06 31.44 -10.91
CA LEU A 518 -9.01 30.76 -10.14
C LEU A 518 -8.59 31.55 -8.90
N PRO A 519 -8.37 32.88 -8.95
CA PRO A 519 -8.02 33.64 -7.75
C PRO A 519 -9.10 33.54 -6.66
N LEU A 520 -10.37 33.62 -7.05
CA LEU A 520 -11.51 33.51 -6.12
C LEU A 520 -11.59 32.12 -5.48
N LEU A 521 -11.41 31.06 -6.27
CA LEU A 521 -11.43 29.69 -5.78
C LEU A 521 -10.20 29.35 -4.92
N ARG A 522 -9.02 29.87 -5.26
CA ARG A 522 -7.82 29.75 -4.43
C ARG A 522 -7.94 30.52 -3.12
N TYR A 523 -8.60 31.66 -3.16
CA TYR A 523 -8.90 32.45 -1.97
C TYR A 523 -9.86 31.69 -1.04
N SER A 524 -10.94 31.12 -1.57
CA SER A 524 -11.85 30.31 -0.75
C SER A 524 -11.15 29.05 -0.19
N GLU A 525 -10.34 28.35 -0.99
CA GLU A 525 -9.49 27.25 -0.50
C GLU A 525 -8.57 27.70 0.64
N PHE A 526 -7.94 28.87 0.53
CA PHE A 526 -7.08 29.43 1.56
C PHE A 526 -7.85 29.69 2.87
N LEU A 527 -9.06 30.27 2.76
CA LEU A 527 -9.94 30.51 3.90
C LEU A 527 -10.37 29.21 4.58
N PHE A 528 -10.67 28.16 3.81
CA PHE A 528 -11.12 26.85 4.33
C PHE A 528 -10.01 25.99 4.97
N LYS A 529 -8.73 26.40 4.88
CA LYS A 529 -7.62 25.62 5.46
C LYS A 529 -7.58 25.68 6.98
N SER A 530 -7.89 26.82 7.59
CA SER A 530 -7.83 26.98 9.05
C SER A 530 -8.64 28.19 9.51
N PHE A 531 -9.28 28.06 10.68
CA PHE A 531 -10.02 29.16 11.29
C PHE A 531 -9.13 30.38 11.58
N SER A 532 -7.86 30.19 11.96
CA SER A 532 -6.94 31.31 12.19
C SER A 532 -6.65 32.10 10.90
N ARG A 533 -6.55 31.42 9.76
CA ARG A 533 -6.39 32.06 8.44
C ARG A 533 -7.65 32.81 8.04
N PHE A 534 -8.81 32.24 8.32
CA PHE A 534 -10.09 32.91 8.11
C PHE A 534 -10.20 34.20 8.94
N ALA A 535 -9.92 34.14 10.24
CA ALA A 535 -9.93 35.30 11.12
C ALA A 535 -8.92 36.36 10.69
N LEU A 536 -7.68 35.95 10.38
CA LEU A 536 -6.66 36.85 9.84
C LEU A 536 -7.11 37.53 8.55
N ALA A 537 -7.75 36.79 7.64
CA ALA A 537 -8.25 37.34 6.39
C ALA A 537 -9.33 38.40 6.61
N ILE A 538 -10.23 38.22 7.59
CA ILE A 538 -11.19 39.27 7.97
C ILE A 538 -10.46 40.53 8.43
N PHE A 539 -9.45 40.40 9.31
CA PHE A 539 -8.68 41.56 9.76
C PHE A 539 -7.96 42.26 8.60
N LEU A 540 -7.38 41.50 7.67
CA LEU A 540 -6.74 42.05 6.47
C LEU A 540 -7.73 42.76 5.55
N TRP A 541 -8.94 42.22 5.38
CA TRP A 541 -10.01 42.86 4.60
C TRP A 541 -10.47 44.17 5.23
N ILE A 542 -10.77 44.17 6.53
CA ILE A 542 -11.20 45.36 7.25
C ILE A 542 -10.09 46.42 7.21
N GLY A 543 -8.83 46.03 7.45
CA GLY A 543 -7.68 46.94 7.38
C GLY A 543 -7.47 47.51 5.97
N GLY A 544 -7.53 46.66 4.93
CA GLY A 544 -7.40 47.08 3.54
C GLY A 544 -8.52 48.02 3.10
N LEU A 545 -9.78 47.70 3.43
CA LEU A 545 -10.93 48.56 3.16
C LEU A 545 -10.82 49.90 3.91
N SER A 546 -10.35 49.89 5.16
CA SER A 546 -10.12 51.11 5.93
C SER A 546 -9.11 52.03 5.24
N GLY A 547 -8.02 51.46 4.71
CA GLY A 547 -7.04 52.19 3.92
C GLY A 547 -7.61 52.74 2.61
N LEU A 548 -8.43 51.95 1.89
CA LEU A 548 -9.07 52.38 0.65
C LEU A 548 -10.11 53.50 0.88
N PHE A 549 -10.91 53.42 1.94
CA PHE A 549 -11.83 54.49 2.31
C PHE A 549 -11.10 55.75 2.76
N ALA A 550 -10.00 55.64 3.51
CA ALA A 550 -9.16 56.78 3.89
C ALA A 550 -8.54 57.45 2.65
N TRP A 551 -8.06 56.65 1.70
CA TRP A 551 -7.54 57.16 0.43
C TRP A 551 -8.62 57.85 -0.40
N ALA A 552 -9.82 57.27 -0.50
CA ALA A 552 -10.94 57.88 -1.21
C ALA A 552 -11.35 59.22 -0.57
N LEU A 553 -11.44 59.29 0.77
CA LEU A 553 -11.70 60.53 1.51
C LEU A 553 -10.66 61.62 1.19
N HIS A 554 -9.38 61.24 1.15
CA HIS A 554 -8.29 62.17 0.84
C HIS A 554 -8.27 62.60 -0.64
N ALA A 555 -8.58 61.69 -1.57
CA ALA A 555 -8.53 61.94 -3.01
C ALA A 555 -9.66 62.87 -3.50
N TYR A 556 -10.84 62.81 -2.86
CA TYR A 556 -11.99 63.63 -3.23
C TYR A 556 -12.06 64.98 -2.48
N GLY A 557 -10.97 65.40 -1.83
CA GLY A 557 -10.78 66.79 -1.36
C GLY A 557 -11.71 67.24 -0.22
N GLY A 558 -12.39 66.31 0.45
CA GLY A 558 -13.23 66.62 1.60
C GLY A 558 -12.40 66.80 2.85
N ALA A 559 -11.96 68.03 3.17
CA ALA A 559 -11.53 68.35 4.52
C ALA A 559 -12.69 68.01 5.48
N PRO A 560 -12.45 67.25 6.57
CA PRO A 560 -13.52 66.86 7.48
C PRO A 560 -14.10 68.11 8.13
N GLY A 561 -15.35 68.43 7.80
CA GLY A 561 -16.12 69.41 8.56
C GLY A 561 -16.14 68.97 10.03
N LYS A 562 -15.89 69.91 10.94
CA LYS A 562 -15.66 69.72 12.40
C LYS A 562 -16.79 69.02 13.19
N THR A 563 -17.78 68.43 12.54
CA THR A 563 -18.94 67.77 13.15
C THR A 563 -19.21 66.37 12.61
N GLN A 564 -18.25 65.73 11.94
CA GLN A 564 -18.39 64.31 11.61
C GLN A 564 -18.26 63.44 12.86
N ASN A 565 -19.37 62.79 13.23
CA ASN A 565 -19.45 61.77 14.27
C ASN A 565 -18.29 60.76 14.14
N ILE A 566 -17.87 60.22 15.28
CA ILE A 566 -16.84 59.16 15.39
C ILE A 566 -17.19 57.96 14.48
N ASP A 567 -18.46 57.79 14.12
CA ASP A 567 -18.96 56.80 13.15
C ASP A 567 -18.46 57.00 11.70
N ALA A 568 -17.92 58.17 11.35
CA ALA A 568 -17.40 58.48 10.02
C ALA A 568 -15.92 58.10 9.82
N LEU A 569 -15.27 57.51 10.82
CA LEU A 569 -13.88 57.05 10.70
C LEU A 569 -13.77 55.99 9.58
N PRO A 570 -12.71 56.02 8.74
CA PRO A 570 -12.52 55.06 7.65
C PRO A 570 -12.64 53.59 8.09
N PHE A 571 -12.27 53.30 9.34
CA PHE A 571 -12.42 52.00 9.98
C PHE A 571 -13.89 51.62 10.26
N GLY A 572 -14.69 52.55 10.78
CA GLY A 572 -16.13 52.35 11.01
C GLY A 572 -16.88 52.11 9.70
N ASN A 573 -16.55 52.91 8.68
CA ASN A 573 -17.06 52.73 7.32
C ASN A 573 -16.69 51.36 6.72
N ALA A 574 -15.46 50.89 6.92
CA ALA A 574 -15.01 49.59 6.45
C ALA A 574 -15.76 48.43 7.14
N ILE A 575 -15.94 48.49 8.46
CA ILE A 575 -16.72 47.47 9.20
C ILE A 575 -18.19 47.49 8.77
N GLY A 576 -18.80 48.68 8.74
CA GLY A 576 -20.22 48.83 8.41
C GLY A 576 -20.55 48.37 6.99
N THR A 577 -19.67 48.66 6.03
CA THR A 577 -19.82 48.18 4.64
C THR A 577 -19.53 46.69 4.52
N PHE A 578 -18.48 46.17 5.15
CA PHE A 578 -18.14 44.74 5.08
C PHE A 578 -19.25 43.87 5.66
N PHE A 579 -19.86 44.24 6.79
CA PHE A 579 -20.98 43.49 7.36
C PHE A 579 -22.35 43.86 6.76
N GLY A 580 -22.40 44.81 5.83
CA GLY A 580 -23.63 45.23 5.15
C GLY A 580 -24.61 46.03 6.01
N THR A 581 -24.16 46.62 7.12
CA THR A 581 -25.00 47.41 8.02
C THR A 581 -25.11 48.88 7.61
N ALA A 582 -24.09 49.44 6.94
CA ALA A 582 -24.07 50.83 6.52
C ALA A 582 -23.30 51.02 5.19
N PRO A 583 -23.98 51.03 4.02
CA PRO A 583 -23.33 51.32 2.75
C PRO A 583 -22.92 52.81 2.67
N VAL A 584 -21.69 53.08 2.24
CA VAL A 584 -21.21 54.45 2.07
C VAL A 584 -21.56 54.95 0.67
N THR A 585 -22.51 55.89 0.60
CA THR A 585 -23.00 56.46 -0.67
C THR A 585 -22.54 57.89 -0.93
N SER A 586 -21.92 58.53 0.06
CA SER A 586 -21.66 59.98 0.10
C SER A 586 -20.44 60.46 -0.68
N TYR A 587 -19.57 59.57 -1.18
CA TYR A 587 -18.29 59.95 -1.81
C TYR A 587 -18.19 59.58 -3.30
N GLY A 588 -19.31 59.66 -4.03
CA GLY A 588 -19.37 59.45 -5.48
C GLY A 588 -19.39 57.98 -5.93
N HIS A 589 -19.42 57.76 -7.25
CA HIS A 589 -19.59 56.44 -7.85
C HIS A 589 -18.52 55.41 -7.43
N TRP A 590 -17.29 55.87 -7.17
CA TRP A 590 -16.21 55.00 -6.69
C TRP A 590 -16.48 54.42 -5.30
N ALA A 591 -16.98 55.25 -4.36
CA ALA A 591 -17.30 54.79 -3.02
C ALA A 591 -18.51 53.85 -2.97
N ILE A 592 -19.47 54.06 -3.89
CA ILE A 592 -20.58 53.11 -4.09
C ILE A 592 -20.03 51.77 -4.60
N ALA A 593 -19.17 51.78 -5.62
CA ALA A 593 -18.55 50.56 -6.14
C ALA A 593 -17.72 49.82 -5.07
N LEU A 594 -16.93 50.55 -4.28
CA LEU A 594 -16.15 49.99 -3.18
C LEU A 594 -17.05 49.42 -2.07
N SER A 595 -18.16 50.09 -1.74
CA SER A 595 -19.15 49.59 -0.78
C SER A 595 -19.80 48.30 -1.27
N VAL A 596 -20.21 48.23 -2.54
CA VAL A 596 -20.77 47.00 -3.14
C VAL A 596 -19.75 45.86 -3.07
N PHE A 597 -18.50 46.13 -3.43
CA PHE A 597 -17.43 45.13 -3.36
C PHE A 597 -17.18 44.64 -1.92
N ALA A 598 -17.14 45.55 -0.95
CA ALA A 598 -16.99 45.24 0.47
C ALA A 598 -18.14 44.36 0.99
N ILE A 599 -19.39 44.69 0.63
CA ILE A 599 -20.58 43.92 1.01
C ILE A 599 -20.52 42.51 0.41
N VAL A 600 -20.21 42.38 -0.89
CA VAL A 600 -20.10 41.08 -1.55
C VAL A 600 -19.00 40.24 -0.90
N ALA A 601 -17.85 40.84 -0.62
CA ALA A 601 -16.76 40.17 0.08
C ALA A 601 -17.19 39.71 1.48
N GLY A 602 -17.86 40.57 2.26
CA GLY A 602 -18.32 40.22 3.59
C GLY A 602 -19.40 39.14 3.60
N LEU A 603 -20.36 39.18 2.68
CA LEU A 603 -21.35 38.11 2.49
C LEU A 603 -20.67 36.77 2.14
N ALA A 604 -19.64 36.79 1.29
CA ALA A 604 -18.87 35.58 0.99
C ALA A 604 -18.15 35.02 2.23
N HIS A 605 -17.54 35.88 3.05
CA HIS A 605 -16.91 35.46 4.31
C HIS A 605 -17.93 34.95 5.32
N LEU A 606 -19.10 35.58 5.41
CA LEU A 606 -20.19 35.12 6.26
C LEU A 606 -20.69 33.74 5.81
N GLY A 607 -20.88 33.51 4.51
CA GLY A 607 -21.24 32.19 3.97
C GLY A 607 -20.19 31.11 4.29
N ILE A 608 -18.90 31.46 4.18
CA ILE A 608 -17.78 30.59 4.58
C ILE A 608 -17.81 30.32 6.09
N PHE A 609 -18.06 31.33 6.91
CA PHE A 609 -18.17 31.19 8.37
C PHE A 609 -19.35 30.31 8.78
N ILE A 610 -20.53 30.52 8.19
CA ILE A 610 -21.71 29.66 8.41
C ILE A 610 -21.38 28.23 7.99
N SER A 611 -20.69 28.03 6.87
CA SER A 611 -20.26 26.69 6.44
C SER A 611 -19.29 26.06 7.46
N TYR A 612 -18.37 26.85 8.02
CA TYR A 612 -17.47 26.42 9.10
C TYR A 612 -18.23 26.05 10.37
N LEU A 613 -19.15 26.90 10.81
CA LEU A 613 -20.00 26.65 11.98
C LEU A 613 -20.88 25.43 11.77
N TYR A 614 -21.50 25.28 10.61
CA TYR A 614 -22.28 24.10 10.28
C TYR A 614 -21.42 22.85 10.33
N THR A 615 -20.23 22.91 9.73
CA THR A 615 -19.25 21.82 9.80
C THR A 615 -18.81 21.57 11.23
N LEU A 616 -18.84 22.55 12.14
CA LEU A 616 -18.43 22.41 13.54
C LEU A 616 -19.57 21.93 14.46
N VAL A 617 -20.80 22.38 14.19
CA VAL A 617 -22.00 22.05 14.96
C VAL A 617 -22.52 20.67 14.57
N SER A 618 -22.48 20.30 13.29
CA SER A 618 -22.82 18.92 12.86
C SER A 618 -21.75 17.89 13.28
N ARG A 619 -20.67 18.30 13.97
CA ARG A 619 -19.68 17.40 14.62
C ARG A 619 -20.16 16.91 15.99
N ARG A 620 -21.20 17.53 16.57
CA ARG A 620 -21.87 17.07 17.79
C ARG A 620 -23.18 16.41 17.42
#